data_AF-A0AAV6V6S3-F1
#
_entry.id   AF-A0AAV6V6S3-F1
#
_cell.length_a   1.000
_cell.length_b   1.000
_cell.length_c   1.000
_cell.angle_alpha   90.00
_cell.angle_beta   90.00
_cell.angle_gamma   90.00
#
_symmetry.space_group_name_H-M   'P 1'
#
loop_
_entity.id
_entity.type
_entity.pdbx_description
1 polymer ?
#
loop_
_entity_poly.entity_id
_entity_poly.type
_entity_poly.pdbx_seq_one_letter_code
_entity_poly.pdbx_strand_id
1 'polypeptide(L)'
;MLAGDLLDTIYEQATAESSEILSGETVTTSLDRWSNVDNEPLICASVITSSGENYLASTIDTSGNPHNSDYLCTLAKQSVLECKSKFNATVRSFVTDNTANVKKMREKLSESDKSQEIIYYGCSAHVLNLLAKDLKVPNLTEHVVKY
;
A
#
# COMPACT_ATOMS: atom_id res chain seq x y z
N MET A 1 25.07 -17.68 -14.13
CA MET A 1 24.00 -16.85 -13.57
C MET A 1 24.24 -16.76 -12.08
N LEU A 2 24.97 -15.74 -11.60
CA LEU A 2 25.24 -15.56 -10.15
C LEU A 2 24.31 -14.52 -9.53
N ALA A 3 23.69 -13.66 -10.36
CA ALA A 3 22.81 -12.61 -9.88
C ALA A 3 21.42 -13.12 -9.45
N GLY A 4 20.89 -14.16 -10.10
CA GLY A 4 19.58 -14.74 -9.75
C GLY A 4 19.60 -15.38 -8.36
N ASP A 5 20.47 -16.37 -8.17
CA ASP A 5 20.60 -17.09 -6.91
C ASP A 5 20.87 -16.17 -5.71
N LEU A 6 21.68 -15.12 -5.91
CA LEU A 6 21.94 -14.11 -4.87
C LEU A 6 20.68 -13.29 -4.55
N LEU A 7 19.94 -12.85 -5.57
CA LEU A 7 18.69 -12.09 -5.37
C LEU A 7 17.64 -12.94 -4.64
N ASP A 8 17.48 -14.20 -5.03
CA ASP A 8 16.56 -15.13 -4.38
C ASP A 8 16.96 -15.34 -2.91
N THR A 9 18.25 -15.54 -2.64
CA THR A 9 18.78 -15.69 -1.27
C THR A 9 18.50 -14.46 -0.42
N ILE A 10 18.76 -13.26 -0.93
CA ILE A 10 18.53 -12.01 -0.19
C ILE A 10 17.03 -11.76 0.01
N TYR A 11 16.20 -12.07 -0.98
CA TYR A 11 14.75 -11.96 -0.87
C TYR A 11 14.20 -12.89 0.22
N GLU A 12 14.65 -14.15 0.23
CA GLU A 12 14.25 -15.14 1.25
C GLU A 12 14.71 -14.69 2.64
N GLN A 13 15.94 -14.22 2.78
CA GLN A 13 16.47 -13.73 4.05
C GLN A 13 15.67 -12.52 4.56
N ALA A 14 15.49 -11.47 3.74
CA ALA A 14 14.75 -10.28 4.13
C ALA A 14 13.27 -10.60 4.46
N THR A 15 12.68 -11.55 3.73
CA THR A 15 11.32 -12.04 4.01
C THR A 15 11.24 -12.77 5.33
N ALA A 16 12.21 -13.63 5.65
CA ALA A 16 12.26 -14.35 6.91
C ALA A 16 12.43 -13.41 8.11
N GLU A 17 13.36 -12.44 8.01
CA GLU A 17 13.57 -11.40 9.02
C GLU A 17 12.28 -10.59 9.25
N SER A 18 11.61 -10.15 8.17
CA SER A 18 10.34 -9.44 8.27
C SER A 18 9.24 -10.32 8.90
N SER A 19 9.20 -11.62 8.59
CA SER A 19 8.22 -12.55 9.15
C SER A 19 8.42 -12.78 10.64
N GLU A 20 9.66 -12.87 11.11
CA GLU A 20 9.98 -12.99 12.52
C GLU A 20 9.50 -11.75 13.31
N ILE A 21 9.75 -10.55 12.78
CA ILE A 21 9.34 -9.29 13.40
C ILE A 21 7.82 -9.13 13.42
N LEU A 22 7.14 -9.49 12.33
CA LEU A 22 5.71 -9.26 12.16
C LEU A 22 4.83 -10.38 12.74
N SER A 23 5.41 -11.53 13.10
CA SER A 23 4.64 -12.69 13.57
C SER A 23 3.90 -12.42 14.87
N GLY A 24 2.57 -12.52 14.81
CA GLY A 24 1.69 -12.26 15.96
C GLY A 24 1.34 -10.79 16.17
N GLU A 25 1.96 -9.88 15.44
CA GLU A 25 1.69 -8.44 15.54
C GLU A 25 0.32 -8.07 14.98
N THR A 26 -0.23 -6.98 15.51
CA THR A 26 -1.36 -6.28 14.91
C THR A 26 -0.85 -5.12 14.08
N VAL A 27 -1.20 -5.11 12.80
CA VAL A 27 -0.55 -4.23 11.81
C VAL A 27 -1.56 -3.42 11.01
N THR A 28 -1.06 -2.33 10.43
CA THR A 28 -1.71 -1.59 9.36
C THR A 28 -1.15 -2.08 8.03
N THR A 29 -2.00 -2.41 7.07
CA THR A 29 -1.54 -2.60 5.68
C THR A 29 -1.88 -1.38 4.83
N SER A 30 -1.16 -1.20 3.73
CA SER A 30 -1.39 -0.11 2.79
C SER A 30 -1.23 -0.58 1.36
N LEU A 31 -2.00 0.03 0.45
CA LEU A 31 -1.73 -0.07 -0.99
C LEU A 31 -1.38 1.32 -1.51
N ASP A 32 -0.17 1.43 -2.06
CA ASP A 32 0.29 2.65 -2.72
C ASP A 32 0.57 2.37 -4.20
N ARG A 33 0.11 3.29 -5.05
CA ARG A 33 0.17 3.13 -6.50
C ARG A 33 1.20 4.06 -7.09
N TRP A 34 2.04 3.54 -7.95
CA TRP A 34 3.08 4.29 -8.63
C TRP A 34 3.31 3.73 -10.04
N SER A 35 4.03 4.49 -10.85
CA SER A 35 4.56 4.02 -12.13
C SER A 35 6.06 3.87 -11.99
N ASN A 36 6.62 2.77 -12.47
CA ASN A 36 8.08 2.61 -12.51
C ASN A 36 8.70 3.52 -13.59
N VAL A 37 10.03 3.45 -13.76
CA VAL A 37 10.77 4.25 -14.74
C VAL A 37 10.34 3.99 -16.20
N ASP A 38 9.73 2.84 -16.46
CA ASP A 38 9.22 2.42 -17.76
C ASP A 38 7.71 2.72 -17.93
N ASN A 39 7.10 3.44 -16.98
CA ASN A 39 5.67 3.76 -16.89
C ASN A 39 4.74 2.55 -16.70
N GLU A 40 5.27 1.41 -16.26
CA GLU A 40 4.46 0.26 -15.91
C GLU A 40 3.72 0.51 -14.59
N PRO A 41 2.41 0.24 -14.51
CA PRO A 41 1.62 0.52 -13.33
C PRO A 41 1.85 -0.54 -12.25
N LEU A 42 2.41 -0.12 -11.13
CA LEU A 42 2.69 -0.96 -9.99
C LEU A 42 1.86 -0.55 -8.77
N ILE A 43 1.51 -1.55 -7.96
CA ILE A 43 0.94 -1.36 -6.63
C ILE A 43 1.85 -2.02 -5.61
N CYS A 44 2.31 -1.26 -4.62
CA CYS A 44 3.05 -1.80 -3.50
C CYS A 44 2.12 -2.02 -2.31
N ALA A 45 2.13 -3.24 -1.77
CA ALA A 45 1.53 -3.54 -0.48
C ALA A 45 2.60 -3.40 0.60
N SER A 46 2.35 -2.56 1.61
CA SER A 46 3.27 -2.39 2.73
C SER A 46 2.58 -2.68 4.06
N VAL A 47 3.32 -3.28 4.99
CA VAL A 47 2.89 -3.59 6.35
C VAL A 47 3.58 -2.63 7.31
N ILE A 48 2.78 -2.01 8.18
CA ILE A 48 3.23 -1.00 9.14
C ILE A 48 2.90 -1.49 10.54
N THR A 49 3.92 -1.59 11.38
CA THR A 49 3.80 -2.02 12.78
C THR A 49 3.21 -0.91 13.65
N SER A 50 2.85 -1.26 14.88
CA SER A 50 2.43 -0.29 15.90
C SER A 50 3.55 0.69 16.30
N SER A 51 4.82 0.28 16.16
CA SER A 51 6.02 1.11 16.35
C SER A 51 6.26 2.09 15.20
N GLY A 52 5.55 1.97 14.08
CA GLY A 52 5.68 2.81 12.89
C GLY A 52 6.74 2.34 11.90
N GLU A 53 7.29 1.14 12.07
CA GLU A 53 8.21 0.53 11.12
C GLU A 53 7.44 0.02 9.90
N ASN A 54 8.04 0.11 8.72
CA ASN A 54 7.40 -0.22 7.44
C ASN A 54 8.17 -1.33 6.71
N TYR A 55 7.43 -2.32 6.23
CA TYR A 55 7.95 -3.48 5.53
C TYR A 55 7.20 -3.64 4.20
N LEU A 56 7.94 -3.83 3.11
CA LEU A 56 7.35 -4.12 1.80
C LEU A 56 6.87 -5.58 1.76
N ALA A 57 5.56 -5.80 1.65
CA ALA A 57 4.97 -7.14 1.63
C ALA A 57 4.97 -7.75 0.22
N SER A 58 4.56 -6.95 -0.77
CA SER A 58 4.49 -7.33 -2.17
C SER A 58 4.52 -6.14 -3.12
N THR A 59 4.99 -6.37 -4.34
CA THR A 59 4.91 -5.44 -5.47
C THR A 59 4.13 -6.13 -6.57
N ILE A 60 3.02 -5.52 -6.98
CA ILE A 60 2.04 -6.12 -7.88
C ILE A 60 2.09 -5.34 -9.19
N ASP A 61 2.47 -6.02 -10.26
CA ASP A 61 2.29 -5.52 -11.61
C ASP A 61 0.79 -5.58 -11.98
N THR A 62 0.25 -4.43 -12.37
CA THR A 62 -1.15 -4.28 -12.74
C THR A 62 -1.35 -4.00 -14.23
N SER A 63 -0.30 -4.18 -15.03
CA SER A 63 -0.35 -4.08 -16.48
C SER A 63 -1.45 -4.99 -17.05
N GLY A 64 -2.22 -4.46 -18.00
CA GLY A 64 -3.33 -5.19 -18.62
C GLY A 64 -4.59 -5.38 -17.76
N ASN A 65 -4.62 -4.88 -16.52
CA ASN A 65 -5.79 -5.00 -15.65
C ASN A 65 -6.60 -3.69 -15.56
N PRO A 66 -7.95 -3.79 -15.50
CA PRO A 66 -8.78 -2.61 -15.31
C PRO A 66 -8.62 -2.09 -13.88
N HIS A 67 -8.07 -0.89 -13.69
CA HIS A 67 -7.93 -0.24 -12.37
C HIS A 67 -9.26 0.29 -11.80
N ASN A 68 -10.29 -0.54 -11.85
CA ASN A 68 -11.61 -0.28 -11.26
C ASN A 68 -11.65 -0.75 -9.80
N SER A 69 -12.74 -0.43 -9.09
CA SER A 69 -12.85 -0.75 -7.67
C SER A 69 -12.92 -2.26 -7.38
N ASP A 70 -13.44 -3.08 -8.29
CA ASP A 70 -13.56 -4.53 -8.09
C ASP A 70 -12.20 -5.22 -8.14
N TYR A 71 -11.37 -4.88 -9.14
CA TYR A 71 -10.00 -5.37 -9.21
C TYR A 71 -9.19 -4.97 -7.98
N LEU A 72 -9.29 -3.71 -7.56
CA LEU A 72 -8.60 -3.21 -6.37
C LEU A 72 -9.08 -3.91 -5.09
N CYS A 73 -10.38 -4.25 -4.97
CA CYS A 73 -10.88 -5.04 -3.84
C CYS A 73 -10.23 -6.42 -3.78
N THR A 74 -10.04 -7.07 -4.93
CA THR A 74 -9.34 -8.37 -5.00
C THR A 74 -7.90 -8.23 -4.50
N LEU A 75 -7.18 -7.21 -4.97
CA LEU A 75 -5.80 -6.97 -4.51
C LEU A 75 -5.72 -6.64 -3.02
N ALA A 76 -6.65 -5.85 -2.50
CA ALA A 76 -6.70 -5.52 -1.07
C ALA A 76 -6.95 -6.75 -0.19
N LYS A 77 -7.91 -7.60 -0.57
CA LYS A 77 -8.18 -8.87 0.13
C LYS A 77 -6.98 -9.80 0.07
N GLN A 78 -6.35 -9.91 -1.09
CA GLN A 78 -5.13 -10.69 -1.27
C GLN A 78 -4.00 -10.18 -0.37
N SER A 79 -3.79 -8.87 -0.28
CA SER A 79 -2.80 -8.26 0.62
C SER A 79 -3.06 -8.60 2.10
N VAL A 80 -4.32 -8.56 2.55
CA VAL A 80 -4.68 -8.96 3.92
C VAL A 80 -4.38 -10.44 4.16
N LEU A 81 -4.72 -11.31 3.20
CA LEU A 81 -4.42 -12.75 3.30
C LEU A 81 -2.92 -13.01 3.33
N GLU A 82 -2.14 -12.32 2.51
CA GLU A 82 -0.67 -12.40 2.47
C GLU A 82 -0.05 -11.99 3.81
N CYS A 83 -0.56 -10.92 4.44
CA CYS A 83 -0.11 -10.54 5.78
C CYS A 83 -0.26 -11.69 6.78
N LYS A 84 -1.38 -12.42 6.70
CA LYS A 84 -1.63 -13.55 7.60
C LYS A 84 -0.81 -14.78 7.23
N SER A 85 -0.70 -15.14 5.96
CA SER A 85 -0.02 -16.37 5.54
C SER A 85 1.50 -16.25 5.50
N LYS A 86 2.04 -15.11 5.05
CA LYS A 86 3.48 -14.87 4.88
C LYS A 86 4.15 -14.43 6.18
N PHE A 87 3.45 -13.63 6.98
CA PHE A 87 4.02 -12.98 8.17
C PHE A 87 3.32 -13.35 9.47
N ASN A 88 2.26 -14.16 9.46
CA ASN A 88 1.43 -14.45 10.64
C ASN A 88 0.93 -13.17 11.36
N ALA A 89 0.80 -12.07 10.65
CA ALA A 89 0.35 -10.79 11.18
C ALA A 89 -1.18 -10.66 11.08
N THR A 90 -1.78 -9.90 12.00
CA THR A 90 -3.22 -9.59 12.00
C THR A 90 -3.43 -8.16 11.53
N VAL A 91 -4.08 -7.99 10.37
CA VAL A 91 -4.42 -6.66 9.87
C VAL A 91 -5.64 -6.13 10.63
N ARG A 92 -5.54 -4.91 11.19
CA ARG A 92 -6.67 -4.20 11.82
C ARG A 92 -6.94 -2.83 11.21
N SER A 93 -6.06 -2.36 10.35
CA SER A 93 -6.16 -1.08 9.66
C SER A 93 -5.66 -1.21 8.24
N PHE A 94 -6.29 -0.47 7.34
CA PHE A 94 -5.95 -0.48 5.91
C PHE A 94 -6.00 0.95 5.37
N VAL A 95 -4.86 1.45 4.90
CA VAL A 95 -4.73 2.82 4.36
C VAL A 95 -4.47 2.83 2.86
N THR A 96 -5.14 3.71 2.13
CA THR A 96 -4.96 3.86 0.68
C THR A 96 -5.14 5.30 0.22
N ASP A 97 -4.76 5.62 -1.01
CA ASP A 97 -4.99 6.94 -1.62
C ASP A 97 -6.48 7.32 -1.67
N ASN A 98 -6.79 8.60 -1.90
CA ASN A 98 -8.16 9.12 -1.89
C ASN A 98 -8.81 9.28 -3.27
N THR A 99 -8.32 8.58 -4.30
CA THR A 99 -8.96 8.60 -5.61
C THR A 99 -10.34 7.92 -5.58
N ALA A 100 -11.19 8.24 -6.57
CA ALA A 100 -12.58 7.77 -6.59
C ALA A 100 -12.71 6.23 -6.58
N ASN A 101 -11.90 5.51 -7.37
CA ASN A 101 -11.97 4.05 -7.44
C ASN A 101 -11.51 3.39 -6.14
N VAL A 102 -10.47 3.93 -5.50
CA VAL A 102 -9.92 3.44 -4.24
C VAL A 102 -10.88 3.75 -3.07
N LYS A 103 -11.54 4.90 -3.08
CA LYS A 103 -12.61 5.21 -2.12
C LYS A 103 -13.76 4.21 -2.22
N LYS A 104 -14.26 3.94 -3.44
CA LYS A 104 -15.29 2.91 -3.69
C LYS A 104 -14.85 1.52 -3.25
N MET A 105 -13.58 1.18 -3.45
CA MET A 105 -13.00 -0.07 -2.96
C MET A 105 -13.09 -0.14 -1.43
N ARG A 106 -12.65 0.89 -0.70
CA ARG A 106 -12.74 0.93 0.77
C ARG A 106 -14.18 0.79 1.27
N GLU A 107 -15.14 1.46 0.62
CA GLU A 107 -16.57 1.35 0.94
C GLU A 107 -17.02 -0.12 0.82
N LYS A 108 -16.76 -0.76 -0.33
CA LYS A 108 -17.08 -2.18 -0.56
C LYS A 108 -16.43 -3.12 0.48
N LEU A 109 -15.16 -2.89 0.82
CA LEU A 109 -14.46 -3.71 1.82
C LEU A 109 -15.03 -3.52 3.22
N SER A 110 -15.33 -2.29 3.62
CA SER A 110 -15.94 -2.00 4.92
C SER A 110 -17.31 -2.67 5.08
N GLU A 111 -18.05 -2.84 3.99
CA GLU A 111 -19.32 -3.57 3.98
C GLU A 111 -19.14 -5.08 4.04
N SER A 112 -18.14 -5.64 3.33
CA SER A 112 -17.91 -7.09 3.27
C SER A 112 -17.17 -7.64 4.50
N ASP A 113 -16.34 -6.83 5.15
CA ASP A 113 -15.38 -7.30 6.15
C ASP A 113 -15.81 -6.95 7.58
N LYS A 114 -17.12 -6.76 7.80
CA LYS A 114 -17.71 -6.49 9.12
C LYS A 114 -17.33 -7.52 10.19
N SER A 115 -16.99 -8.74 9.77
CA SER A 115 -16.53 -9.82 10.66
C SER A 115 -15.04 -9.78 11.01
N GLN A 116 -14.22 -9.02 10.27
CA GLN A 116 -12.77 -8.94 10.48
C GLN A 116 -12.33 -7.69 11.24
N GLU A 117 -13.26 -6.75 11.51
CA GLU A 117 -13.00 -5.53 12.28
C GLU A 117 -11.81 -4.72 11.75
N ILE A 118 -11.64 -4.67 10.42
CA ILE A 118 -10.61 -3.86 9.76
C ILE A 118 -11.13 -2.45 9.53
N ILE A 119 -10.34 -1.46 9.95
CA ILE A 119 -10.63 -0.04 9.72
C ILE A 119 -10.00 0.41 8.40
N TYR A 120 -10.84 0.78 7.43
CA TYR A 120 -10.42 1.30 6.15
C TYR A 120 -10.41 2.83 6.13
N TYR A 121 -9.26 3.45 5.81
CA TYR A 121 -9.17 4.91 5.77
C TYR A 121 -8.25 5.44 4.65
N GLY A 122 -8.37 6.75 4.43
CA GLY A 122 -7.65 7.48 3.39
C GLY A 122 -6.27 7.97 3.85
N CYS A 123 -5.34 8.05 2.91
CA CYS A 123 -3.99 8.54 3.15
C CYS A 123 -3.98 10.06 3.42
N SER A 124 -3.47 10.46 4.59
CA SER A 124 -3.33 11.85 4.99
C SER A 124 -2.40 12.64 4.07
N ALA A 125 -1.31 12.04 3.57
CA ALA A 125 -0.39 12.71 2.64
C ALA A 125 -1.10 13.11 1.34
N HIS A 126 -1.99 12.26 0.82
CA HIS A 126 -2.81 12.62 -0.33
C HIS A 126 -3.78 13.76 0.02
N VAL A 127 -4.44 13.74 1.19
CA VAL A 127 -5.30 14.87 1.61
C VAL A 127 -4.51 16.17 1.68
N LEU A 128 -3.31 16.18 2.27
CA LEU A 128 -2.45 17.36 2.34
C LEU A 128 -2.03 17.85 0.96
N ASN A 129 -1.75 16.94 0.02
CA ASN A 129 -1.45 17.30 -1.37
C ASN A 129 -2.66 17.93 -2.08
N LEU A 130 -3.88 17.44 -1.84
CA LEU A 130 -5.10 18.04 -2.37
C LEU A 130 -5.33 19.43 -1.76
N LEU A 131 -5.17 19.55 -0.44
CA LEU A 131 -5.29 20.83 0.26
C LEU A 131 -4.27 21.85 -0.27
N ALA A 132 -3.01 21.45 -0.49
CA ALA A 132 -1.99 22.31 -1.07
C ALA A 132 -2.34 22.79 -2.48
N LYS A 133 -3.05 21.97 -3.28
CA LYS A 133 -3.56 22.38 -4.59
C LYS A 133 -4.68 23.40 -4.47
N ASP A 134 -5.58 23.24 -3.49
CA ASP A 134 -6.70 24.16 -3.26
C ASP A 134 -6.22 25.50 -2.67
N LEU A 135 -5.20 25.46 -1.81
CA LEU A 135 -4.53 26.63 -1.24
C LEU A 135 -3.52 27.29 -2.18
N LYS A 136 -3.52 26.95 -3.48
CA LYS A 136 -2.70 27.68 -4.47
C LYS A 136 -3.16 29.14 -4.54
N VAL A 137 -2.57 29.95 -3.67
CA VAL A 137 -2.67 31.40 -3.66
C VAL A 137 -1.86 31.88 -4.88
N PRO A 138 -2.45 32.71 -5.76
CA PRO A 138 -1.71 33.34 -6.84
C PRO A 138 -0.44 34.00 -6.28
N ASN A 139 0.68 33.80 -6.98
CA ASN A 139 1.98 34.41 -6.69
C ASN A 139 2.79 33.83 -5.51
N LEU A 140 2.29 32.82 -4.78
CA LEU A 140 3.02 32.26 -3.62
C LEU A 140 4.24 31.42 -4.01
N THR A 141 4.20 30.76 -5.17
CA THR A 141 5.27 29.88 -5.66
C THR A 141 6.26 30.57 -6.60
N GLU A 142 6.06 31.86 -6.89
CA GLU A 142 6.90 32.63 -7.84
C GLU A 142 8.35 32.76 -7.37
N HIS A 143 8.57 32.71 -6.05
CA HIS A 143 9.89 32.78 -5.43
C HIS A 143 10.46 31.42 -5.03
N VAL A 144 9.71 30.33 -5.25
CA VAL A 144 10.22 28.97 -5.02
C VAL A 144 11.10 28.59 -6.20
N VAL A 145 12.41 28.71 -6.02
CA VAL A 145 13.41 28.32 -7.02
C VAL A 145 13.30 26.82 -7.25
N LYS A 146 13.00 26.42 -8.49
CA LYS A 146 13.08 25.03 -8.93
C LYS A 146 14.57 24.65 -9.00
N TYR A 147 15.00 23.79 -8.09
CA TYR A 147 16.27 23.07 -8.20
C TYR A 147 16.08 21.79 -9.00
#